data_AF-W1YLW3-F1
#
_entry.id   AF-W1YLW3-F1
#
_cell.length_a   1.000
_cell.length_b   1.000
_cell.length_c   1.000
_cell.angle_alpha   90.00
_cell.angle_beta   90.00
_cell.angle_gamma   90.00
#
_symmetry.space_group_name_H-M   'P 1'
#
loop_
_entity.id
_entity.type
_entity.pdbx_description
1 polymer ?
#
loop_
_entity_poly.entity_id
_entity_poly.type
_entity_poly.pdbx_seq_one_letter_code
_entity_poly.pdbx_strand_id
1 'polypeptide(L)' 'TFPTAMHICAYFEITKRVIPALDSLIASFEKLQEKGKGLQKVGRTHLQDATFIMVDQEISAFVDGLKTA' A
#
# COMPACT_ATOMS: atom_id res chain seq x y z
N THR A 1 -29.67 -3.49 21.55
CA THR A 1 -29.11 -4.83 21.26
C THR A 1 -28.55 -4.94 19.84
N PHE A 2 -29.23 -4.48 18.78
CA PHE A 2 -28.76 -4.62 17.40
C PHE A 2 -27.52 -3.75 17.02
N PRO A 3 -27.47 -2.43 17.29
CA PRO A 3 -26.31 -1.61 16.94
C PRO A 3 -25.03 -2.03 17.69
N THR A 4 -25.18 -2.50 18.94
CA THR A 4 -24.08 -3.06 19.73
C THR A 4 -23.48 -4.28 19.04
N ALA A 5 -24.32 -5.21 18.58
CA ALA A 5 -23.86 -6.40 17.85
C ALA A 5 -23.16 -6.03 16.54
N MET A 6 -23.68 -5.04 15.80
CA MET A 6 -23.05 -4.56 14.56
C MET A 6 -21.61 -4.05 14.81
N HIS A 7 -21.42 -3.23 15.84
CA HIS A 7 -20.08 -2.71 16.17
C HIS A 7 -19.12 -3.82 16.61
N ILE A 8 -19.61 -4.82 17.35
CA ILE A 8 -18.80 -5.99 17.73
C ILE A 8 -18.35 -6.77 16.49
N CYS A 9 -19.27 -7.04 15.55
CA CYS A 9 -18.94 -7.72 14.30
C CYS A 9 -17.93 -6.92 13.46
N ALA A 10 -18.16 -5.61 13.29
CA ALA A 10 -17.25 -4.74 12.55
C ALA A 10 -15.86 -4.72 13.16
N TYR A 11 -15.77 -4.62 14.50
CA TYR A 11 -14.50 -4.70 15.22
C TYR A 11 -13.75 -5.99 14.91
N PHE A 12 -14.42 -7.14 14.96
CA PHE A 12 -13.77 -8.42 14.67
C PHE A 12 -13.32 -8.55 13.22
N GLU A 13 -14.14 -8.15 12.25
CA GLU A 13 -13.75 -8.23 10.84
C GLU A 13 -12.56 -7.30 10.53
N ILE A 14 -12.57 -6.07 11.05
CA ILE A 14 -11.47 -5.12 10.84
C ILE A 14 -10.18 -5.64 11.48
N THR A 15 -10.24 -6.01 12.76
CA THR A 15 -9.02 -6.38 13.52
C THR A 15 -8.45 -7.74 13.14
N LYS A 16 -9.31 -8.72 12.80
CA LYS A 16 -8.86 -10.09 12.53
C LYS A 16 -8.62 -10.38 11.06
N ARG A 17 -9.15 -9.55 10.14
CA ARG A 17 -9.04 -9.79 8.70
C ARG A 17 -8.46 -8.62 7.94
N VAL A 18 -9.02 -7.42 8.12
CA VAL A 18 -8.62 -6.26 7.30
C VAL A 18 -7.20 -5.79 7.66
N ILE A 19 -6.92 -5.54 8.94
CA ILE A 19 -5.60 -5.06 9.38
C ILE A 19 -4.50 -6.07 9.00
N PRO A 20 -4.62 -7.38 9.31
CA PRO A 20 -3.60 -8.35 8.90
C PRO A 20 -3.41 -8.47 7.39
N ALA A 21 -4.48 -8.31 6.60
CA ALA A 21 -4.38 -8.31 5.15
C ALA A 21 -3.64 -7.07 4.61
N LEU A 22 -3.88 -5.89 5.21
CA LEU A 22 -3.14 -4.66 4.91
C LEU A 22 -1.66 -4.80 5.28
N ASP A 23 -1.34 -5.35 6.45
CA ASP A 23 0.04 -5.63 6.85
C ASP A 23 0.76 -6.53 5.83
N SER A 24 0.09 -7.60 5.38
CA SER A 24 0.62 -8.50 4.35
C SER A 24 0.81 -7.81 2.99
N LEU A 25 -0.09 -6.89 2.63
CA LEU A 25 0.02 -6.11 1.40
C LEU A 25 1.19 -5.14 1.47
N ILE A 26 1.33 -4.40 2.57
CA ILE A 26 2.44 -3.48 2.85
C ILE A 26 3.76 -4.24 2.75
N ALA A 27 3.89 -5.37 3.45
CA ALA A 27 5.09 -6.19 3.40
C ALA A 27 5.42 -6.71 1.98
N SER A 28 4.41 -6.92 1.14
CA SER A 28 4.62 -7.33 -0.25
C SER A 28 5.16 -6.18 -1.10
N PHE A 29 4.64 -4.96 -0.92
CA PHE A 29 5.15 -3.77 -1.58
C PHE A 29 6.55 -3.39 -1.11
N GLU A 30 6.87 -3.52 0.18
CA GLU A 30 8.23 -3.29 0.70
C GLU A 30 9.25 -4.25 0.06
N LYS A 31 8.89 -5.54 -0.09
CA LYS A 31 9.74 -6.49 -0.82
C LYS A 31 9.91 -6.12 -2.29
N LEU A 32 8.88 -5.57 -2.93
CA LEU A 32 8.96 -5.13 -4.32
C LEU A 32 9.79 -3.85 -4.46
N GLN A 33 9.69 -2.93 -3.50
CA GLN A 33 10.50 -1.71 -3.41
C GLN A 33 11.98 -2.08 -3.32
N GLU A 34 12.36 -3.00 -2.45
CA GLU A 34 13.75 -3.48 -2.34
C GLU A 34 14.25 -4.09 -3.66
N LYS A 35 13.41 -4.86 -4.36
CA LYS A 35 13.75 -5.43 -5.68
C LYS A 35 13.88 -4.36 -6.77
N GLY A 36 13.25 -3.21 -6.60
CA GLY A 36 13.28 -2.09 -7.54
C GLY A 36 14.51 -1.18 -7.41
N LYS A 37 15.34 -1.37 -6.38
CA LYS A 37 16.54 -0.54 -6.15
C LYS A 37 17.50 -0.61 -7.34
N GLY A 38 17.98 0.57 -7.76
CA GLY A 38 18.92 0.71 -8.86
C GLY A 38 18.30 0.54 -10.26
N LEU A 39 16.99 0.27 -10.37
CA LEU A 39 16.29 0.22 -11.64
C LEU A 39 15.67 1.60 -11.97
N GLN A 40 16.09 2.18 -13.09
CA GLN A 40 15.49 3.42 -13.62
C GLN A 40 14.30 3.13 -14.53
N LYS A 41 13.29 4.00 -14.47
CA LYS A 41 12.13 4.00 -15.37
C LYS A 41 11.77 5.42 -15.83
N VAL A 42 11.06 5.52 -16.96
CA VAL A 42 10.47 6.79 -17.43
C VAL A 42 9.29 7.15 -16.51
N GLY A 43 9.31 8.37 -15.96
CA GLY A 43 8.17 8.92 -15.22
C GLY A 43 7.00 9.23 -16.15
N ARG A 44 5.78 9.34 -15.60
CA ARG A 44 4.60 9.74 -16.38
C ARG A 44 3.81 10.83 -15.68
N THR A 45 3.59 11.94 -16.37
CA THR A 45 2.68 13.02 -15.94
C THR A 45 1.67 13.28 -17.03
N HIS A 46 0.38 13.40 -16.70
CA HIS A 46 -0.71 13.42 -17.69
C HIS A 46 -0.67 12.23 -18.67
N LEU A 47 -0.16 11.08 -18.20
CA LEU A 47 0.09 9.88 -19.00
C LEU A 47 1.08 10.06 -20.16
N GLN A 48 1.84 11.16 -20.18
CA GLN A 48 2.92 11.42 -21.13
C GLN A 48 4.28 11.16 -20.46
N ASP A 49 5.30 10.88 -21.26
CA ASP A 49 6.66 10.65 -20.79
C ASP A 49 7.21 11.89 -20.07
N ALA A 50 7.87 11.66 -18.95
CA ALA A 50 8.51 12.68 -18.12
C ALA A 50 9.97 12.30 -17.81
N THR A 51 10.60 13.01 -16.88
CA THR A 51 11.96 12.70 -16.43
C THR A 51 12.06 11.32 -15.77
N PHE A 52 13.26 10.72 -15.82
CA PHE A 52 13.51 9.41 -15.20
C PHE A 52 13.37 9.47 -13.68
N ILE A 53 12.83 8.39 -13.11
CA ILE A 53 12.77 8.12 -11.67
C ILE A 53 13.23 6.70 -11.40
N MET A 54 13.56 6.39 -10.14
CA MET A 54 13.83 5.00 -9.76
C MET A 54 12.52 4.26 -9.48
N VAL A 55 12.49 2.96 -9.76
CA VAL A 55 11.30 2.13 -9.53
C VAL A 55 10.95 2.05 -8.03
N ASP A 56 11.97 1.98 -7.16
CA ASP A 56 11.76 1.97 -5.71
C ASP A 56 11.13 3.27 -5.18
N GLN A 57 11.43 4.42 -5.77
CA GLN A 57 10.81 5.71 -5.43
C GLN A 57 9.32 5.76 -5.77
N GLU A 58 8.89 5.15 -6.87
CA GLU A 58 7.47 5.08 -7.20
C GLU A 58 6.73 4.14 -6.25
N ILE A 59 7.34 3.01 -5.90
CA ILE A 59 6.73 2.01 -5.03
C ILE A 59 6.66 2.51 -3.58
N SER A 60 7.65 3.27 -3.12
CA SER A 60 7.66 3.82 -1.77
C SER A 60 6.42 4.70 -1.52
N ALA A 61 5.94 5.44 -2.52
CA ALA A 61 4.72 6.23 -2.41
C ALA A 61 3.47 5.37 -2.14
N PHE A 62 3.38 4.15 -2.71
CA PHE A 62 2.30 3.22 -2.41
C PHE A 62 2.39 2.67 -0.99
N VAL A 63 3.61 2.32 -0.53
CA VAL A 63 3.86 1.87 0.84
C VAL A 63 3.45 2.95 1.85
N ASP A 64 3.90 4.19 1.63
CA ASP A 64 3.59 5.32 2.50
C ASP A 64 2.09 5.63 2.51
N GLY A 65 1.43 5.57 1.36
CA GLY A 65 -0.02 5.75 1.23
C GLY A 65 -0.81 4.71 2.02
N LEU A 66 -0.37 3.45 2.03
CA LEU A 66 -1.01 2.37 2.79
C LEU A 66 -0.72 2.44 4.30
N LYS A 67 0.45 2.94 4.70
CA LYS A 67 0.81 3.09 6.13
C LYS A 67 0.17 4.29 6.80
N THR A 68 -0.15 5.33 6.02
CA THR A 68 -0.70 6.60 6.54
C THR A 68 -2.23 6.63 6.53
N ALA A 69 -2.87 5.70 5.83
CA ALA A 69 -4.33 5.52 5.82
C ALA A 69 -4.83 4.86 7.12
#